data_AF-A0A0D2XG57-F1
#
_entry.id   AF-A0A0D2XG57-F1
#
_cell.length_a   1.000
_cell.length_b   1.000
_cell.length_c   1.000
_cell.angle_alpha   90.00
_cell.angle_beta   90.00
_cell.angle_gamma   90.00
#
_symmetry.space_group_name_H-M   'P 1'
#
loop_
_entity.id
_entity.type
_entity.pdbx_description
1 polymer ?
#
loop_
_entity_poly.entity_id
_entity_poly.type
_entity_poly.pdbx_seq_one_letter_code
_entity_poly.pdbx_strand_id
1 'polypeptide(L)' 'MSRSAVTLDESFLGFGYGKNACPGRFFGSHIMKVVLAYLVMNYDVEFGSEEPPMKTMWEYRIPRESTAIRIRRRVQACN' A
#
# COMPACT_ATOMS: atom_id res chain seq x y z
N MET A 1 11.17 -17.95 -6.53
CA MET A 1 12.24 -17.15 -5.86
C MET A 1 11.62 -15.82 -5.49
N SER A 2 11.44 -15.52 -4.19
CA SER A 2 10.82 -14.27 -3.74
C SER A 2 11.79 -13.10 -3.97
N ARG A 3 11.37 -12.08 -4.72
CA ARG A 3 12.16 -10.87 -5.00
C ARG A 3 11.72 -9.74 -4.08
N SER A 4 12.65 -8.91 -3.64
CA SER A 4 12.36 -7.77 -2.76
C SER A 4 11.68 -6.64 -3.54
N ALA A 5 10.76 -5.92 -2.91
CA ALA A 5 10.02 -4.80 -3.54
C ALA A 5 10.91 -3.60 -3.94
N VAL A 6 12.14 -3.53 -3.46
CA VAL A 6 13.12 -2.47 -3.80
C VAL A 6 14.07 -2.88 -4.92
N THR A 7 14.03 -4.15 -5.33
CA THR A 7 14.81 -4.65 -6.46
C THR A 7 14.10 -4.23 -7.74
N LEU A 8 14.85 -3.57 -8.62
CA LEU A 8 14.33 -3.08 -9.89
C LEU A 8 14.48 -4.18 -10.94
N ASP A 9 13.41 -4.43 -11.67
CA ASP A 9 13.37 -5.43 -12.74
C ASP A 9 12.41 -4.95 -13.84
N GLU A 10 12.60 -5.42 -15.06
CA GLU A 10 11.71 -5.07 -16.17
C GLU A 10 10.27 -5.56 -15.95
N SER A 11 10.07 -6.59 -15.12
CA SER A 11 8.75 -7.07 -14.71
C SER A 11 8.11 -6.29 -13.56
N PHE A 12 8.86 -5.41 -12.86
CA PHE A 12 8.35 -4.64 -11.73
C PHE A 12 8.81 -3.18 -11.79
N LEU A 13 7.95 -2.34 -12.36
CA LEU A 13 8.23 -0.92 -12.62
C LEU A 13 7.64 0.03 -11.58
N GLY A 14 7.25 -0.47 -10.39
CA GLY A 14 6.61 0.35 -9.35
C GLY A 14 7.48 1.51 -8.82
N PHE A 15 8.80 1.40 -8.96
CA PHE A 15 9.76 2.47 -8.66
C PHE A 15 10.54 2.92 -9.91
N GLY A 16 10.04 2.65 -11.11
CA GLY A 16 10.79 2.83 -12.37
C GLY A 16 11.90 1.79 -12.55
N TYR A 17 12.78 2.00 -13.53
CA TYR A 17 13.88 1.09 -13.87
C TYR A 17 15.12 1.86 -14.36
N GLY A 18 16.29 1.24 -14.24
CA GLY A 18 17.56 1.80 -14.72
C GLY A 18 17.89 3.17 -14.12
N LYS A 19 18.29 4.11 -14.99
CA LYS A 19 18.75 5.47 -14.63
C LYS A 19 17.66 6.33 -14.02
N ASN A 20 16.40 6.04 -14.34
CA ASN A 20 15.22 6.80 -13.92
C ASN A 20 14.51 6.13 -12.73
N ALA A 21 15.16 5.17 -12.08
CA ALA A 21 14.57 4.54 -10.92
C ALA A 21 14.47 5.52 -9.74
N CYS A 22 13.37 5.44 -9.01
CA CYS A 22 13.09 6.27 -7.85
C CYS A 22 14.18 6.05 -6.78
N PRO A 23 14.95 7.10 -6.43
CA PRO A 23 15.98 7.00 -5.39
C PRO A 23 15.37 6.71 -4.01
N GLY A 24 14.10 7.08 -3.81
CA GLY A 24 13.37 6.89 -2.57
C GLY A 24 12.82 5.48 -2.32
N ARG A 25 13.03 4.50 -3.22
CA ARG A 25 12.41 3.16 -3.11
C ARG A 25 12.67 2.43 -1.79
N PHE A 26 13.87 2.57 -1.23
CA PHE A 26 14.21 1.97 0.06
C PHE A 26 13.43 2.64 1.18
N PHE A 27 13.48 3.97 1.25
CA PHE A 27 12.77 4.74 2.25
C PHE A 27 11.26 4.53 2.18
N GLY A 28 10.68 4.61 0.98
CA GLY A 28 9.25 4.36 0.76
C GLY A 28 8.83 2.95 1.17
N SER A 29 9.62 1.92 0.85
CA SER A 29 9.35 0.55 1.29
C SER A 29 9.39 0.40 2.82
N HIS A 30 10.32 1.07 3.50
CA HIS A 30 10.37 1.04 4.97
C HIS A 30 9.19 1.77 5.60
N ILE A 31 8.85 2.98 5.13
CA ILE A 31 7.66 3.70 5.61
C ILE A 31 6.41 2.85 5.43
N MET A 32 6.22 2.27 4.24
CA MET A 32 5.03 1.45 3.95
C MET A 32 4.90 0.29 4.93
N LYS A 33 6.01 -0.39 5.25
CA LYS A 33 6.03 -1.47 6.25
C LYS A 33 5.65 -0.97 7.64
N VAL A 34 6.21 0.16 8.09
CA VAL A 34 5.92 0.74 9.40
C VAL A 34 4.45 1.16 9.51
N VAL A 35 3.92 1.84 8.50
CA VAL A 35 2.51 2.25 8.44
C VAL A 35 1.60 1.03 8.46
N LEU A 36 1.89 0.01 7.64
CA LEU A 36 1.10 -1.21 7.60
C LEU A 36 1.14 -1.96 8.93
N ALA A 37 2.31 -2.08 9.56
CA ALA A 37 2.45 -2.69 10.88
C ALA A 37 1.59 -1.94 11.92
N TYR A 38 1.64 -0.60 11.92
CA TYR A 38 0.82 0.20 12.83
C TYR A 38 -0.68 -0.01 12.59
N LEU A 39 -1.13 -0.02 11.33
CA LEU A 39 -2.52 -0.27 10.98
C LEU A 39 -2.98 -1.67 11.45
N VAL A 40 -2.21 -2.72 11.14
CA VAL A 40 -2.55 -4.11 11.48
C VAL A 40 -2.57 -4.34 13.00
N MET A 41 -1.70 -3.68 13.76
CA MET A 41 -1.67 -3.83 15.22
C MET A 41 -2.82 -3.09 15.91
N ASN A 42 -3.20 -1.91 15.40
CA ASN A 42 -4.07 -0.99 16.13
C ASN A 42 -5.48 -0.85 15.57
N TYR A 43 -5.77 -1.41 14.40
CA TYR A 43 -7.06 -1.25 13.73
C TYR A 43 -7.60 -2.57 13.18
N ASP A 44 -8.92 -2.71 13.23
CA ASP A 44 -9.66 -3.65 12.41
C ASP A 44 -10.13 -2.93 11.15
N VAL A 45 -9.81 -3.50 9.99
CA VAL A 45 -10.15 -2.95 8.69
C VAL A 45 -11.03 -3.97 7.97
N GLU A 46 -12.26 -3.56 7.64
CA GLU A 46 -13.17 -4.35 6.82
C GLU A 46 -13.25 -3.72 5.42
N PHE A 47 -13.00 -4.55 4.41
CA PHE A 47 -13.14 -4.20 3.00
C PHE A 47 -14.52 -4.62 2.49
N GLY A 48 -14.98 -3.99 1.40
CA GLY A 48 -16.15 -4.44 0.67
C GLY A 48 -15.93 -5.85 0.07
N SER A 49 -17.03 -6.55 -0.22
CA SER A 49 -17.00 -7.87 -0.85
C SER A 49 -16.59 -7.84 -2.33
N GLU A 50 -16.79 -6.70 -2.99
CA GLU A 50 -16.49 -6.50 -4.40
C GLU A 50 -15.25 -5.63 -4.57
N GLU A 51 -14.47 -5.91 -5.63
CA GLU A 51 -13.34 -5.06 -5.99
C GLU A 51 -13.84 -3.64 -6.29
N PRO A 52 -13.26 -2.61 -5.67
CA PRO A 52 -13.77 -1.27 -5.81
C PRO A 52 -13.59 -0.76 -7.25
N PRO A 53 -14.56 -0.03 -7.79
CA PRO A 53 -14.41 0.56 -9.12
C PRO A 53 -13.25 1.56 -9.09
N MET A 54 -12.24 1.29 -9.91
CA MET A 54 -11.05 2.14 -10.03
C MET A 54 -11.31 3.29 -11.02
N LYS A 55 -10.69 4.42 -10.78
CA LYS A 55 -10.57 5.52 -11.73
C LYS A 55 -9.10 5.79 -12.03
N THR A 56 -8.80 6.09 -13.28
CA THR A 56 -7.48 6.58 -13.67
C THR A 56 -7.39 8.06 -13.36
N MET A 57 -6.41 8.42 -12.54
CA MET A 57 -6.02 9.79 -12.24
C MET A 57 -4.54 9.93 -12.59
N TRP A 58 -4.25 10.62 -13.69
CA TRP A 58 -2.90 10.68 -14.27
C TRP A 58 -2.35 9.27 -14.53
N GLU A 59 -1.18 8.94 -13.97
CA GLU A 59 -0.56 7.61 -14.06
C GLU A 59 -1.05 6.65 -12.97
N TYR A 60 -1.88 7.12 -12.03
CA TYR A 60 -2.35 6.33 -10.90
C TYR A 60 -3.74 5.75 -11.17
N ARG A 61 -3.93 4.47 -10.84
CA ARG A 61 -5.28 3.90 -10.66
C ARG A 61 -5.64 4.01 -9.19
N ILE A 62 -6.65 4.79 -8.87
CA ILE A 62 -7.14 4.96 -7.50
C ILE A 62 -8.60 4.55 -7.40
N PRO A 63 -9.07 4.06 -6.23
CA PRO A 63 -10.49 3.81 -6.02
C PRO A 63 -11.32 5.07 -6.26
N ARG A 64 -12.55 4.91 -6.74
CA ARG A 64 -13.53 6.01 -6.76
C ARG A 64 -13.82 6.48 -5.33
N GLU A 65 -14.12 7.76 -5.17
CA GLU A 65 -14.44 8.40 -3.89
C GLU A 65 -15.66 7.79 -3.19
N SER A 66 -16.56 7.15 -3.94
CA SER A 66 -17.69 6.40 -3.40
C SER A 66 -17.28 5.11 -2.68
N THR A 67 -16.04 4.67 -2.83
CA THR A 67 -15.51 3.47 -2.17
C THR A 67 -15.21 3.78 -0.72
N ALA A 68 -15.93 3.13 0.20
CA ALA A 68 -15.69 3.23 1.63
C ALA A 68 -15.13 1.92 2.18
N ILE A 69 -14.20 2.04 3.13
CA ILE A 69 -13.72 0.95 3.98
C ILE A 69 -14.13 1.26 5.42
N ARG A 70 -14.43 0.23 6.21
CA ARG A 70 -14.72 0.43 7.63
C ARG A 70 -13.44 0.23 8.42
N ILE A 71 -13.09 1.24 9.21
CA ILE A 71 -11.91 1.21 10.06
C ILE A 71 -12.37 1.41 11.50
N ARG A 72 -12.00 0.47 12.37
CA ARG A 72 -12.27 0.55 13.81
C ARG A 72 -10.96 0.46 14.57
N ARG A 73 -10.71 1.39 15.49
CA ARG A 73 -9.55 1.32 16.38
C ARG A 73 -9.74 0.18 17.39
N ARG A 74 -8.71 -0.65 17.56
CA ARG A 74 -8.65 -1.63 18.64
C ARG A 74 -8.38 -0.90 19.94
N VAL A 75 -9.27 -1.06 20.91
CA VAL A 75 -9.00 -0.66 22.29
C VAL A 75 -8.14 -1.78 22.89
N GLN A 76 -6.94 -1.44 23.33
CA GLN A 76 -6.12 -2.42 24.05
C GLN A 76 -6.87 -2.79 25.33
N ALA A 77 -7.19 -4.07 25.50
CA ALA A 77 -7.64 -4.54 26.80
C ALA A 77 -6.52 -4.24 27.80
N CYS A 78 -6.85 -3.50 28.86
CA CYS A 78 -5.97 -3.35 29.99
C CYS A 78 -5.86 -4.74 30.62
N ASN A 79 -4.71 -5.41 30.44
CA ASN A 79 -4.34 -6.60 31.20
C ASN A 79 -3.62 -6.17 32.47
#